data_AF-A0AAW7AWD8-F1
#
_entry.id   AF-A0AAW7AWD8-F1
#
_cell.length_a   1.000
_cell.length_b   1.000
_cell.length_c   1.000
_cell.angle_alpha   90.00
_cell.angle_beta   90.00
_cell.angle_gamma   90.00
#
_symmetry.space_group_name_H-M   'P 1'
#
loop_
_entity.id
_entity.type
_entity.pdbx_description
1 polymer ?
#
loop_
_entity_poly.entity_id
_entity_poly.type
_entity_poly.pdbx_seq_one_letter_code
_entity_poly.pdbx_strand_id
1 'polypeptide(L)'
;MTPTKQLVSKMNDYQKEQLDTVSVVKTGLSRMGEVGRRELMVCIDSYMAFRKTVDEFLSSHFRDICTETCFASQTSACCGKDSIITFFADTVVNALAATPNQLDLLEHVLLSENTGHRCVYLSPDGCVWTVRPIVCAMFLCDRAMEAVFSQWPEAKTQWNDLRCREKDFKWPDQPVLFDHLEKVFLNLGLRSSLMHLNFSPGLLNVKRKAGLLL
;
A
#
# COMPACT_ATOMS: atom_id res chain seq x y z
N MET A 1 39.28 24.42 1.70
CA MET A 1 38.97 22.98 1.85
C MET A 1 37.97 22.84 2.98
N THR A 2 36.70 22.85 2.63
CA THR A 2 35.59 22.67 3.58
C THR A 2 35.30 21.18 3.63
N PRO A 3 35.24 20.53 4.80
CA PRO A 3 35.00 19.09 4.85
C PRO A 3 33.54 18.80 4.51
N THR A 4 33.33 18.34 3.29
CA THR A 4 32.17 17.54 2.89
C THR A 4 32.18 16.26 3.72
N LYS A 5 31.43 16.20 4.84
CA LYS A 5 31.03 14.95 5.51
C LYS A 5 30.11 15.21 6.71
N GLN A 6 28.81 15.33 6.43
CA GLN A 6 27.73 14.66 7.17
C GLN A 6 26.36 15.04 6.55
N LEU A 7 26.07 14.47 5.38
CA LEU A 7 24.70 14.32 4.87
C LEU A 7 24.24 12.87 5.14
N VAL A 8 24.42 12.41 6.37
CA VAL A 8 23.85 11.15 6.83
C VAL A 8 23.15 11.48 8.14
N SER A 9 21.82 11.65 8.07
CA SER A 9 20.85 11.59 9.18
C SER A 9 19.71 12.59 8.99
N LYS A 10 18.71 12.26 8.17
CA LYS A 10 17.39 12.93 8.17
C LYS A 10 16.24 12.05 7.67
N MET A 11 16.54 10.93 7.01
CA MET A 11 15.57 9.88 6.71
C MET A 11 15.35 9.01 7.96
N ASN A 12 14.10 8.83 8.38
CA ASN A 12 13.78 7.92 9.49
C ASN A 12 13.83 6.45 9.02
N ASP A 13 13.92 5.52 9.97
CA ASP A 13 14.04 4.08 9.67
C ASP A 13 12.85 3.56 8.85
N TYR A 14 11.66 4.11 9.08
CA TYR A 14 10.46 3.76 8.32
C TYR A 14 10.59 4.18 6.84
N GLN A 15 10.96 5.43 6.54
CA GLN A 15 11.20 5.92 5.18
C GLN A 15 12.24 5.07 4.45
N LYS A 16 13.31 4.70 5.17
CA LYS A 16 14.36 3.84 4.62
C LYS A 16 13.81 2.47 4.25
N GLU A 17 13.03 1.84 5.12
CA GLU A 17 12.36 0.56 4.84
C GLU A 17 11.44 0.65 3.62
N GLN A 18 10.70 1.75 3.47
CA GLN A 18 9.84 1.98 2.31
C GLN A 18 10.66 2.14 1.02
N LEU A 19 11.73 2.92 1.06
CA LEU A 19 12.63 3.15 -0.08
C LEU A 19 13.36 1.88 -0.52
N ASP A 20 13.87 1.10 0.44
CA ASP A 20 14.51 -0.19 0.19
C ASP A 20 13.53 -1.13 -0.52
N THR A 21 12.25 -1.13 -0.11
CA THR A 21 11.22 -1.92 -0.75
C THR A 21 10.92 -1.48 -2.18
N VAL A 22 10.80 -0.18 -2.45
CA VAL A 22 10.64 0.35 -3.82
C VAL A 22 11.82 -0.09 -4.71
N SER A 23 13.04 -0.01 -4.19
CA SER A 23 14.26 -0.43 -4.90
C SER A 23 14.26 -1.92 -5.23
N VAL A 24 13.84 -2.77 -4.29
CA VAL A 24 13.68 -4.22 -4.51
C VAL A 24 12.64 -4.51 -5.59
N VAL A 25 11.49 -3.83 -5.56
CA VAL A 25 10.43 -4.01 -6.56
C VAL A 25 10.91 -3.57 -7.95
N LYS A 26 11.53 -2.39 -8.09
CA LYS A 26 12.11 -1.92 -9.35
C LYS A 26 13.12 -2.92 -9.92
N THR A 27 14.01 -3.43 -9.05
CA THR A 27 15.02 -4.43 -9.44
C THR A 27 14.37 -5.73 -9.91
N GLY A 28 13.39 -6.25 -9.18
CA GLY A 28 12.72 -7.51 -9.55
C GLY A 28 11.94 -7.39 -10.85
N LEU A 29 11.15 -6.33 -11.03
CA LEU A 29 10.41 -6.13 -12.27
C LEU A 29 11.33 -5.92 -13.48
N SER A 30 12.49 -5.29 -13.29
CA SER A 30 13.52 -5.17 -14.34
C SER A 30 14.11 -6.54 -14.71
N ARG A 31 14.44 -7.39 -13.72
CA ARG A 31 14.97 -8.75 -13.94
C ARG A 31 13.98 -9.68 -14.64
N MET A 32 12.68 -9.54 -14.38
CA MET A 32 11.63 -10.35 -14.99
C MET A 32 11.37 -10.01 -16.47
N GLY A 33 11.71 -8.79 -16.88
CA GLY A 33 11.41 -8.27 -18.21
C GLY A 33 9.90 -8.15 -18.50
N GLU A 34 9.56 -7.77 -19.73
CA GLU A 34 8.19 -7.47 -20.12
C GLU A 34 7.22 -8.65 -20.02
N VAL A 35 7.70 -9.88 -20.25
CA VAL A 35 6.84 -11.08 -20.16
C VAL A 35 6.39 -11.30 -18.73
N GLY A 36 7.32 -11.35 -17.77
CA GLY A 36 6.98 -11.55 -16.36
C GLY A 36 6.20 -10.37 -15.77
N ARG A 37 6.45 -9.14 -16.24
CA ARG A 37 5.62 -7.97 -15.88
C ARG A 37 4.17 -8.15 -16.33
N ARG A 38 3.94 -8.58 -17.58
CA ARG A 38 2.58 -8.83 -18.09
C ARG A 38 1.88 -9.97 -17.35
N GLU A 39 2.58 -11.04 -17.01
CA GLU A 39 2.03 -12.13 -16.20
C GLU A 39 1.57 -11.61 -14.83
N LEU A 40 2.40 -10.79 -14.17
CA LEU A 40 2.00 -10.16 -12.91
C LEU A 40 0.82 -9.20 -13.07
N MET A 41 0.73 -8.45 -14.17
CA MET A 41 -0.43 -7.61 -14.46
C MET A 41 -1.71 -8.45 -14.52
N VAL A 42 -1.69 -9.57 -15.24
CA VAL A 42 -2.83 -10.51 -15.30
C VAL A 42 -3.17 -11.05 -13.91
N CYS A 43 -2.16 -11.38 -13.10
CA CYS A 43 -2.40 -11.86 -11.72
C CYS A 43 -3.09 -10.82 -10.82
N ILE A 44 -2.89 -9.52 -11.06
CA ILE A 44 -3.48 -8.46 -10.23
C ILE A 44 -4.83 -7.95 -10.78
N ASP A 45 -5.31 -8.42 -11.93
CA ASP A 45 -6.51 -7.88 -12.59
C ASP A 45 -7.75 -7.92 -11.69
N SER A 46 -8.01 -9.06 -11.01
CA SER A 46 -9.15 -9.21 -10.10
C SER A 46 -9.04 -8.28 -8.89
N TYR A 47 -7.82 -8.06 -8.40
CA TYR A 47 -7.55 -7.09 -7.34
C TYR A 47 -7.79 -5.66 -7.83
N MET A 48 -7.33 -5.30 -9.02
CA MET A 48 -7.57 -3.98 -9.60
C MET A 48 -9.06 -3.71 -9.83
N ALA A 49 -9.84 -4.71 -10.25
CA ALA A 49 -11.30 -4.60 -10.33
C ALA A 49 -11.95 -4.37 -8.96
N PHE A 50 -11.49 -5.08 -7.93
CA PHE A 50 -11.90 -4.83 -6.54
C PHE A 50 -11.54 -3.40 -6.09
N ARG A 51 -10.31 -2.94 -6.35
CA ARG A 51 -9.86 -1.59 -6.01
C ARG A 51 -10.71 -0.51 -6.68
N LYS A 52 -11.07 -0.71 -7.95
CA LYS A 52 -12.01 0.17 -8.65
C LYS A 52 -13.38 0.24 -7.95
N THR A 53 -13.90 -0.91 -7.51
CA THR A 53 -15.18 -0.97 -6.78
C THR A 53 -15.09 -0.18 -5.46
N VAL A 54 -13.98 -0.31 -4.73
CA VAL A 54 -13.73 0.45 -3.50
C VAL A 54 -13.68 1.96 -3.79
N ASP A 55 -12.96 2.37 -4.82
CA ASP A 55 -12.85 3.79 -5.18
C ASP A 55 -14.21 4.38 -5.61
N GLU A 56 -15.02 3.63 -6.35
CA GLU A 56 -16.39 4.00 -6.73
C GLU A 56 -17.30 4.16 -5.51
N PHE A 57 -17.22 3.23 -4.54
CA PHE A 57 -17.95 3.31 -3.27
C PHE A 57 -17.55 4.55 -2.46
N LEU A 58 -16.25 4.76 -2.26
CA LEU A 58 -15.72 5.92 -1.51
C LEU A 58 -16.10 7.22 -2.19
N SER A 59 -16.02 7.27 -3.52
CA SER A 59 -16.41 8.43 -4.31
C SER A 59 -17.90 8.75 -4.19
N SER A 60 -18.77 7.73 -4.12
CA SER A 60 -20.22 7.91 -4.08
C SER A 60 -20.73 8.35 -2.71
N HIS A 61 -20.09 7.89 -1.63
CA HIS A 61 -20.62 8.08 -0.27
C HIS A 61 -19.75 8.95 0.63
N PHE A 62 -18.43 9.02 0.39
CA PHE A 62 -17.48 9.63 1.32
C PHE A 62 -16.71 10.82 0.73
N ARG A 63 -16.90 11.15 -0.55
CA ARG A 63 -16.17 12.23 -1.23
C ARG A 63 -16.24 13.54 -0.45
N ASP A 64 -17.43 14.00 -0.10
CA ASP A 64 -17.60 15.33 0.50
C ASP A 64 -17.04 15.40 1.93
N ILE A 65 -17.06 14.28 2.67
CA ILE A 65 -16.55 14.21 4.04
C ILE A 65 -15.03 14.05 4.07
N CYS A 66 -14.49 13.14 3.25
CA CYS A 66 -13.08 12.80 3.25
C CYS A 66 -12.21 13.79 2.46
N THR A 67 -12.74 14.44 1.41
CA THR A 67 -11.98 15.41 0.60
C THR A 67 -11.79 16.73 1.34
N GLU A 68 -12.84 17.26 1.98
CA GLU A 68 -12.75 18.51 2.74
C GLU A 68 -11.98 18.34 4.05
N THR A 69 -12.12 17.19 4.75
CA THR A 69 -11.54 17.05 6.09
C THR A 69 -10.14 16.43 6.10
N CYS A 70 -9.80 15.47 5.24
CA CYS A 70 -8.52 14.73 5.33
C CYS A 70 -7.42 15.20 4.37
N PHE A 71 -7.78 15.58 3.14
CA PHE A 71 -6.82 16.03 2.14
C PHE A 71 -6.47 17.52 2.28
N ALA A 72 -7.47 18.39 2.45
CA ALA A 72 -7.24 19.83 2.60
C ALA A 72 -6.52 20.20 3.91
N SER A 73 -6.69 19.41 4.97
CA SER A 73 -6.04 19.64 6.28
C SER A 73 -4.66 18.99 6.42
N GLN A 74 -4.21 18.22 5.41
CA GLN A 74 -2.99 17.40 5.46
C GLN A 74 -2.90 16.43 6.66
N THR A 75 -4.02 16.17 7.35
CA THR A 75 -4.03 15.37 8.58
C THR A 75 -4.24 13.88 8.35
N SER A 76 -4.54 13.44 7.11
CA SER A 76 -4.75 12.04 6.68
C SER A 76 -5.05 11.12 7.88
N ALA A 77 -6.29 11.07 8.35
CA ALA A 77 -6.62 10.37 9.60
C ALA A 77 -6.27 8.87 9.59
N CYS A 78 -6.07 8.28 8.40
CA CYS A 78 -5.55 6.92 8.20
C CYS A 78 -4.05 6.76 8.48
N CYS A 79 -3.30 7.87 8.55
CA CYS A 79 -1.86 7.89 8.71
C CYS A 79 -1.51 8.44 10.10
N GLY A 80 -1.04 7.57 10.99
CA GLY A 80 -0.18 8.04 12.08
C GLY A 80 1.14 8.52 11.47
N LYS A 81 1.81 9.47 12.16
CA LYS A 81 3.09 10.03 11.69
C LYS A 81 4.07 8.90 11.40
N ASP A 82 4.42 8.71 10.13
CA ASP A 82 5.38 7.69 9.67
C ASP A 82 4.98 6.24 10.04
N SER A 83 3.68 5.92 10.07
CA SER A 83 3.23 4.65 10.70
C SER A 83 2.16 3.86 9.92
N ILE A 84 1.95 4.13 8.63
CA ILE A 84 1.04 3.28 7.87
C ILE A 84 1.74 1.95 7.54
N ILE A 85 1.06 0.83 7.80
CA ILE A 85 1.53 -0.47 7.31
C ILE A 85 1.30 -0.51 5.79
N THR A 86 2.40 -0.65 5.06
CA THR A 86 2.43 -0.93 3.63
C THR A 86 2.93 -2.35 3.43
N PHE A 87 2.19 -3.16 2.67
CA PHE A 87 2.67 -4.49 2.31
C PHE A 87 3.62 -4.39 1.13
N PHE A 88 4.58 -5.31 1.03
CA PHE A 88 5.42 -5.45 -0.16
C PHE A 88 4.57 -5.52 -1.46
N ALA A 89 3.47 -6.27 -1.39
CA ALA A 89 2.52 -6.42 -2.49
C ALA A 89 1.86 -5.10 -2.93
N ASP A 90 1.63 -4.13 -2.02
CA ASP A 90 1.12 -2.81 -2.39
C ASP A 90 2.11 -2.11 -3.34
N THR A 91 3.41 -2.15 -3.02
CA THR A 91 4.47 -1.57 -3.83
C THR A 91 4.57 -2.25 -5.20
N VAL A 92 4.42 -3.58 -5.26
CA VAL A 92 4.40 -4.33 -6.53
C VAL A 92 3.23 -3.88 -7.40
N VAL A 93 2.01 -3.86 -6.86
CA VAL A 93 0.81 -3.44 -7.60
C VAL A 93 0.97 -2.00 -8.11
N ASN A 94 1.44 -1.09 -7.27
CA ASN A 94 1.69 0.28 -7.67
C ASN A 94 2.73 0.39 -8.78
N ALA A 95 3.85 -0.34 -8.70
CA ALA A 95 4.89 -0.31 -9.72
C ALA A 95 4.48 -0.95 -11.07
N LEU A 96 3.48 -1.84 -11.05
CA LEU A 96 2.87 -2.40 -12.27
C LEU A 96 1.89 -1.42 -12.92
N ALA A 97 1.17 -0.62 -12.11
CA ALA A 97 0.19 0.36 -12.59
C ALA A 97 0.79 1.74 -12.91
N ALA A 98 1.91 2.10 -12.28
CA ALA A 98 2.55 3.40 -12.43
C ALA A 98 3.38 3.51 -13.70
N THR A 99 3.39 4.71 -14.28
CA THR A 99 4.41 5.10 -15.27
C THR A 99 5.79 5.23 -14.62
N PRO A 100 6.89 5.18 -15.40
CA PRO A 100 8.24 5.39 -14.85
C PRO A 100 8.37 6.69 -14.05
N ASN A 101 7.84 7.80 -14.57
CA ASN A 101 7.89 9.11 -13.91
C ASN A 101 7.12 9.12 -12.57
N GLN A 102 5.98 8.43 -12.47
CA GLN A 102 5.23 8.33 -11.21
C GLN A 102 5.99 7.52 -10.16
N LEU A 103 6.69 6.46 -10.60
CA LEU A 103 7.49 5.64 -9.70
C LEU A 103 8.75 6.38 -9.22
N ASP A 104 9.38 7.15 -10.11
CA ASP A 104 10.52 8.01 -9.75
C ASP A 104 10.10 9.14 -8.80
N LEU A 105 8.89 9.69 -8.95
CA LEU A 105 8.33 10.66 -8.00
C LEU A 105 8.13 10.03 -6.61
N LEU A 106 7.60 8.80 -6.52
CA LEU A 106 7.47 8.08 -5.25
C LEU A 106 8.84 7.90 -4.56
N GLU A 107 9.86 7.49 -5.32
CA GLU A 107 11.22 7.33 -4.82
C GLU A 107 11.81 8.66 -4.34
N HIS A 108 11.62 9.73 -5.11
CA HIS A 108 12.10 11.07 -4.78
C HIS A 108 11.48 11.61 -3.48
N VAL A 109 10.18 11.40 -3.28
CA VAL A 109 9.49 11.81 -2.05
C VAL A 109 10.02 11.02 -0.84
N LEU A 110 10.28 9.72 -0.99
CA LEU A 110 10.86 8.91 0.08
C LEU A 110 12.31 9.28 0.41
N LEU A 111 13.09 9.73 -0.57
CA LEU A 111 14.45 10.25 -0.41
C LEU A 111 14.50 11.61 0.30
N SER A 112 13.42 12.38 0.19
CA SER A 112 13.32 13.72 0.76
C SER A 112 13.03 13.66 2.27
N GLU A 113 13.51 14.65 3.02
CA GLU A 113 13.13 14.78 4.43
C GLU A 113 11.61 15.00 4.55
N ASN A 114 10.94 14.19 5.37
CA ASN A 114 9.54 14.44 5.69
C ASN A 114 9.43 15.69 6.60
N THR A 115 9.06 16.83 6.03
CA THR A 115 9.04 18.15 6.67
C THR A 115 7.84 18.40 7.59
N GLY A 116 7.16 17.34 8.05
CA GLY A 116 6.07 17.43 9.03
C GLY A 116 4.74 16.84 8.56
N HIS A 117 4.70 16.20 7.40
CA HIS A 117 3.53 15.43 6.99
C HIS A 117 3.39 14.18 7.85
N ARG A 118 2.15 13.77 8.15
CA ARG A 118 1.90 12.50 8.84
C ARG A 118 2.25 11.29 7.98
N CYS A 119 2.28 11.44 6.67
CA CYS A 119 2.54 10.36 5.74
C CYS A 119 3.74 10.72 4.86
N VAL A 120 4.73 9.82 4.80
CA VAL A 120 5.97 9.96 4.02
C VAL A 120 5.74 9.92 2.50
N TYR A 121 4.50 9.71 2.05
CA TYR A 121 4.13 9.61 0.65
C TYR A 121 3.35 10.85 0.16
N LEU A 122 3.26 11.89 0.98
CA LEU A 122 2.58 13.13 0.61
C LEU A 122 3.58 14.10 -0.03
N SER A 123 3.20 14.62 -1.18
CA SER A 123 3.78 15.81 -1.81
C SER A 123 2.80 16.99 -1.68
N PRO A 124 3.18 18.21 -2.11
CA PRO A 124 2.27 19.35 -2.17
C PRO A 124 1.00 19.07 -3.00
N ASP A 125 1.08 18.18 -3.99
CA ASP A 125 -0.04 17.80 -4.87
C ASP A 125 -0.86 16.61 -4.31
N GLY A 126 -0.51 16.11 -3.13
CA GLY A 126 -1.19 15.01 -2.45
C GLY A 126 -0.41 13.70 -2.44
N CYS A 127 -1.12 12.57 -2.36
CA CYS A 127 -0.50 11.26 -2.27
C CYS A 127 0.15 10.86 -3.61
N VAL A 128 1.43 10.47 -3.58
CA VAL A 128 2.18 10.11 -4.79
C VAL A 128 2.01 8.64 -5.23
N TRP A 129 1.21 7.86 -4.51
CA TRP A 129 0.83 6.51 -4.96
C TRP A 129 -0.13 6.59 -6.15
N THR A 130 0.18 5.85 -7.22
CA THR A 130 -0.75 5.64 -8.34
C THR A 130 -1.90 4.73 -7.90
N VAL A 131 -1.58 3.66 -7.17
CA VAL A 131 -2.55 2.80 -6.50
C VAL A 131 -2.28 2.85 -5.02
N ARG A 132 -3.15 3.50 -4.25
CA ARG A 132 -2.99 3.67 -2.79
C ARG A 132 -2.78 2.31 -2.09
N PRO A 133 -1.96 2.20 -1.03
CA PRO A 133 -1.86 0.96 -0.25
C PRO A 133 -3.24 0.51 0.22
N ILE A 134 -3.47 -0.81 0.32
CA ILE A 134 -4.80 -1.32 0.66
C ILE A 134 -5.28 -0.81 2.01
N VAL A 135 -4.37 -0.66 2.98
CA VAL A 135 -4.67 -0.10 4.31
C VAL A 135 -5.20 1.33 4.21
N CYS A 136 -4.65 2.17 3.32
CA CYS A 136 -5.19 3.50 3.05
C CYS A 136 -6.59 3.43 2.43
N ALA A 137 -6.77 2.58 1.42
CA ALA A 137 -8.00 2.51 0.64
C ALA A 137 -9.16 1.90 1.43
N MET A 138 -8.86 1.03 2.39
CA MET A 138 -9.85 0.34 3.23
C MET A 138 -10.01 0.97 4.61
N PHE A 139 -9.57 2.22 4.78
CA PHE A 139 -9.74 2.97 6.03
C PHE A 139 -10.84 4.02 5.91
N LEU A 140 -11.73 4.03 6.90
CA LEU A 140 -12.69 5.10 7.16
C LEU A 140 -12.60 5.44 8.65
N CYS A 141 -12.56 6.73 8.99
CA CYS A 141 -12.56 7.14 10.40
C CYS A 141 -13.97 7.04 11.00
N ASP A 142 -14.06 6.88 12.33
CA ASP A 142 -15.33 6.72 13.03
C ASP A 142 -16.32 7.86 12.74
N ARG A 143 -15.83 9.11 12.72
CA ARG A 143 -16.65 10.29 12.37
C ARG A 143 -17.27 10.17 10.98
N ALA A 144 -16.50 9.73 9.98
CA ALA A 144 -17.00 9.60 8.62
C ALA A 144 -18.00 8.42 8.52
N MET A 145 -17.68 7.30 9.16
CA MET A 145 -18.59 6.15 9.23
C MET A 145 -19.90 6.51 9.90
N GLU A 146 -19.86 7.22 11.04
CA GLU A 146 -21.06 7.67 11.76
C GLU A 146 -21.92 8.61 10.91
N ALA A 147 -21.30 9.62 10.28
CA ALA A 147 -22.01 10.58 9.44
C ALA A 147 -22.70 9.90 8.24
N VAL A 148 -21.97 9.05 7.50
CA VAL A 148 -22.52 8.40 6.29
C VAL A 148 -23.50 7.29 6.65
N PHE A 149 -23.13 6.37 7.55
CA PHE A 149 -23.94 5.18 7.80
C PHE A 149 -25.21 5.46 8.61
N SER A 150 -25.25 6.55 9.38
CA SER A 150 -26.49 6.99 10.04
C SER A 150 -27.52 7.49 9.02
N GLN A 151 -27.05 8.11 7.94
CA GLN A 151 -27.91 8.64 6.89
C GLN A 151 -28.21 7.59 5.79
N TRP A 152 -27.27 6.69 5.50
CA TRP A 152 -27.33 5.69 4.42
C TRP A 152 -26.94 4.29 4.97
N PRO A 153 -27.84 3.58 5.66
CA PRO A 153 -27.52 2.29 6.30
C PRO A 153 -27.07 1.21 5.31
N GLU A 154 -27.55 1.24 4.08
CA GLU A 154 -27.14 0.32 3.00
C GLU A 154 -25.66 0.46 2.64
N ALA A 155 -25.08 1.66 2.76
CA ALA A 155 -23.66 1.88 2.53
C ALA A 155 -22.81 1.13 3.56
N LYS A 156 -23.33 0.92 4.79
CA LYS A 156 -22.66 0.12 5.81
C LYS A 156 -22.57 -1.36 5.40
N THR A 157 -23.64 -1.91 4.83
CA THR A 157 -23.65 -3.28 4.32
C THR A 157 -22.67 -3.44 3.19
N GLN A 158 -22.70 -2.55 2.20
CA GLN A 158 -21.74 -2.55 1.09
C GLN A 158 -20.29 -2.44 1.57
N TRP A 159 -20.01 -1.57 2.55
CA TRP A 159 -18.67 -1.46 3.13
C TRP A 159 -18.22 -2.75 3.80
N ASN A 160 -19.10 -3.42 4.54
CA ASN A 160 -18.78 -4.70 5.17
C ASN A 160 -18.49 -5.79 4.13
N ASP A 161 -19.22 -5.82 3.02
CA ASP A 161 -18.97 -6.74 1.91
C ASP A 161 -17.60 -6.48 1.27
N LEU A 162 -17.24 -5.21 1.06
CA LEU A 162 -15.91 -4.83 0.58
C LEU A 162 -14.80 -5.25 1.55
N ARG A 163 -15.02 -5.11 2.87
CA ARG A 163 -14.07 -5.58 3.89
C ARG A 163 -13.93 -7.09 3.95
N CYS A 164 -15.00 -7.83 3.66
CA CYS A 164 -14.92 -9.28 3.53
C CYS A 164 -14.08 -9.66 2.31
N ARG A 165 -14.36 -9.08 1.14
CA ARG A 165 -13.62 -9.31 -0.11
C ARG A 165 -12.14 -8.90 -0.02
N GLU A 166 -11.82 -7.86 0.73
CA GLU A 166 -10.43 -7.43 0.97
C GLU A 166 -9.57 -8.59 1.52
N LYS A 167 -10.14 -9.46 2.36
CA LYS A 167 -9.42 -10.58 2.98
C LYS A 167 -8.92 -11.58 1.95
N ASP A 168 -9.65 -11.79 0.87
CA ASP A 168 -9.28 -12.72 -0.21
C ASP A 168 -7.96 -12.33 -0.91
N PHE A 169 -7.50 -11.09 -0.72
CA PHE A 169 -6.26 -10.60 -1.32
C PHE A 169 -5.06 -10.57 -0.36
N LYS A 170 -5.28 -10.48 0.96
CA LYS A 170 -4.19 -10.27 1.93
C LYS A 170 -4.23 -11.11 3.21
N TRP A 171 -5.34 -11.78 3.51
CA TRP A 171 -5.48 -12.52 4.76
C TRP A 171 -5.05 -13.99 4.56
N PRO A 172 -3.96 -14.45 5.18
CA PRO A 172 -3.29 -15.67 4.74
C PRO A 172 -3.78 -16.92 5.49
N ASP A 173 -5.08 -17.01 5.78
CA ASP A 173 -5.73 -18.28 6.15
C ASP A 173 -6.17 -19.09 4.91
N GLN A 174 -5.91 -18.54 3.73
CA GLN A 174 -6.04 -19.16 2.42
C GLN A 174 -4.90 -18.68 1.50
N PRO A 175 -4.68 -19.30 0.33
CA PRO A 175 -3.81 -18.72 -0.69
C PRO A 175 -4.35 -17.35 -1.13
N VAL A 176 -3.51 -16.32 -1.03
CA VAL A 176 -3.90 -14.92 -1.34
C VAL A 176 -2.90 -14.25 -2.26
N LEU A 177 -3.37 -13.24 -3.02
CA LEU A 177 -2.55 -12.50 -3.98
C LEU A 177 -1.29 -11.91 -3.35
N PHE A 178 -1.40 -11.29 -2.18
CA PHE A 178 -0.25 -10.62 -1.55
C PHE A 178 0.87 -11.62 -1.22
N ASP A 179 0.51 -12.85 -0.81
CA ASP A 179 1.48 -13.92 -0.54
C ASP A 179 2.16 -14.38 -1.84
N HIS A 180 1.37 -14.52 -2.91
CA HIS A 180 1.87 -14.89 -4.22
C HIS A 180 2.87 -13.86 -4.76
N LEU A 181 2.54 -12.56 -4.68
CA LEU A 181 3.43 -11.49 -5.13
C LEU A 181 4.75 -11.47 -4.35
N GLU A 182 4.73 -11.67 -3.03
CA GLU A 182 5.96 -11.82 -2.25
C GLU A 182 6.79 -13.03 -2.74
N LYS A 183 6.16 -14.20 -2.93
CA LYS A 183 6.82 -15.43 -3.40
C LYS A 183 7.50 -15.27 -4.76
N VAL A 184 6.90 -14.54 -5.70
CA VAL A 184 7.51 -14.26 -7.01
C VAL A 184 8.87 -13.58 -6.84
N PHE A 185 8.96 -12.57 -5.99
CA PHE A 185 10.23 -11.85 -5.76
C PHE A 185 11.21 -12.67 -4.91
N LEU A 186 10.72 -13.46 -3.95
CA LEU A 186 11.56 -14.41 -3.20
C LEU A 186 12.23 -15.42 -4.12
N ASN A 187 11.52 -15.93 -5.13
CA ASN A 187 12.08 -16.86 -6.12
C ASN A 187 13.16 -16.22 -7.01
N LEU A 188 13.19 -14.89 -7.11
CA LEU A 188 14.27 -14.12 -7.76
C LEU A 188 15.46 -13.84 -6.82
N GLY A 189 15.43 -14.37 -5.60
CA GLY A 189 16.42 -14.11 -4.56
C GLY A 189 16.31 -12.72 -3.93
N LEU A 190 15.19 -12.02 -4.13
CA LEU A 190 14.96 -10.68 -3.61
C LEU A 190 14.15 -10.73 -2.31
N ARG A 191 14.50 -9.87 -1.35
CA ARG A 191 13.87 -9.83 -0.02
C ARG A 191 13.63 -8.39 0.40
N SER A 192 12.52 -8.15 1.10
CA SER A 192 12.18 -6.90 1.77
C SER A 192 11.59 -7.22 3.14
N SER A 193 11.78 -6.32 4.12
CA SER A 193 11.16 -6.44 5.45
C SER A 193 9.64 -6.30 5.42
N LEU A 194 9.08 -5.69 4.37
CA LEU A 194 7.64 -5.55 4.13
C LEU A 194 6.98 -6.80 3.54
N MET A 195 7.76 -7.87 3.30
CA MET A 195 7.23 -9.19 2.90
C MET A 195 6.64 -9.91 4.12
N HIS A 196 5.66 -9.29 4.76
CA HIS A 196 5.11 -9.72 6.02
C HIS A 196 4.42 -11.08 5.92
N LEU A 197 3.84 -11.44 4.78
CA LEU A 197 3.12 -12.70 4.66
C LEU A 197 4.10 -13.89 4.69
N ASN A 198 5.35 -13.70 4.29
CA ASN A 198 6.39 -14.72 4.31
C ASN A 198 7.36 -14.63 5.51
N PHE A 199 7.42 -13.49 6.22
CA PHE A 199 8.36 -13.30 7.32
C PHE A 199 7.75 -12.94 8.68
N SER A 200 6.52 -12.42 8.75
CA SER A 200 5.90 -12.08 10.04
C SER A 200 5.53 -13.33 10.83
N PRO A 201 6.05 -13.53 12.06
CA PRO A 201 5.73 -14.70 12.87
C PRO A 201 4.22 -14.86 13.11
N GLY A 202 3.49 -13.75 13.24
CA GLY A 202 2.04 -13.73 13.42
C GLY A 202 1.30 -14.28 12.19
N LEU A 203 1.64 -13.79 10.99
CA LEU A 203 1.00 -14.25 9.75
C LEU A 203 1.42 -15.67 9.37
N LEU A 204 2.67 -16.07 9.65
CA LEU A 204 3.11 -17.45 9.50
C LEU A 204 2.34 -18.40 10.43
N ASN A 205 1.99 -17.96 11.65
CA ASN A 205 1.16 -18.74 12.54
C ASN A 205 -0.28 -18.90 12.02
N VAL A 206 -0.85 -17.87 11.40
CA VAL A 206 -2.16 -17.95 10.72
C VAL A 206 -2.12 -19.00 9.60
N LYS A 207 -1.11 -18.92 8.72
CA LYS A 207 -0.90 -19.90 7.64
C LYS A 207 -0.76 -21.34 8.17
N ARG A 208 0.00 -21.55 9.24
CA ARG A 208 0.17 -22.87 9.88
C ARG A 208 -1.16 -23.41 10.39
N LYS A 209 -1.95 -22.59 11.07
CA LYS A 209 -3.28 -22.99 11.56
C LYS A 209 -4.25 -23.33 10.42
N ALA A 210 -4.08 -22.70 9.27
CA ALA A 210 -4.84 -22.99 8.05
C ALA A 210 -4.30 -24.18 7.24
N GLY A 211 -3.20 -24.82 7.66
CA GLY A 211 -2.60 -25.95 6.94
C GLY A 211 -1.84 -25.55 5.67
N LEU A 212 -1.46 -24.28 5.51
CA LEU A 212 -0.75 -23.75 4.34
C LEU A 212 0.78 -23.82 4.46
N LEU A 213 1.28 -24.12 5.65
CA LEU A 213 2.70 -24.37 5.92
C LEU A 213 2.81 -25.75 6.56
N LEU A 214 3.59 -26.62 5.93
CA LEU A 214 3.95 -27.95 6.44
C LEU A 214 4.89 -27.82 7.65
#